data_AF-A0A5N5M8V0-F1
#
_entry.id   AF-A0A5N5M8V0-F1
#
_cell.length_a   1.000
_cell.length_b   1.000
_cell.length_c   1.000
_cell.angle_alpha   90.00
_cell.angle_beta   90.00
_cell.angle_gamma   90.00
#
_symmetry.space_group_name_H-M   'P 1'
#
loop_
_entity.id
_entity.type
_entity.pdbx_description
1 polymer ?
#
loop_
_entity_poly.entity_id
_entity_poly.type
_entity_poly.pdbx_seq_one_letter_code
_entity_poly.pdbx_strand_id
1 'polypeptide(L)'
;MLTQVLPQAPGGQDFDRILVMPSGYMDPFYRHEYDGRTLEEGARRKQGFGFKDTTLVVLLGLPFINIPITQFPYESAVSGLTELLPGDIALVGPKGSEVALLQMVEEFLGAVKGLHASVQTGSVPFPN
;
A
#
# COMPACT_ATOMS: atom_id res chain seq x y z
N MET A 1 -23.09 -28.27 22.03
CA MET A 1 -21.77 -27.70 22.39
C MET A 1 -21.07 -27.37 21.09
N LEU A 2 -20.90 -26.08 20.75
CA LEU A 2 -20.16 -25.65 19.57
C LEU A 2 -18.68 -25.57 19.93
N THR A 3 -17.92 -26.56 19.47
CA THR A 3 -16.46 -26.61 19.59
C THR A 3 -15.88 -25.45 18.80
N GLN A 4 -15.14 -24.54 19.46
CA GLN A 4 -14.40 -23.47 18.79
C GLN A 4 -13.41 -24.08 17.78
N VAL A 5 -13.68 -23.90 16.49
CA VAL A 5 -12.83 -24.37 15.37
C VAL A 5 -11.68 -23.38 15.09
N LEU A 6 -11.76 -22.17 15.63
CA LEU A 6 -10.74 -21.15 15.43
C LEU A 6 -9.75 -21.17 16.60
N PRO A 7 -8.43 -21.16 16.33
CA PRO A 7 -7.44 -20.98 17.40
C PRO A 7 -7.77 -19.69 18.14
N GLN A 8 -7.69 -19.75 19.47
CA GLN A 8 -7.73 -18.57 20.32
C GLN A 8 -6.69 -17.59 19.77
N ALA A 9 -7.14 -16.38 19.40
CA ALA A 9 -6.24 -15.33 18.97
C ALA A 9 -5.13 -15.24 20.01
N PRO A 10 -3.83 -15.37 19.64
CA PRO A 10 -2.76 -15.19 20.60
C PRO A 10 -3.02 -13.84 21.23
N GLY A 11 -3.20 -13.80 22.56
CA GLY A 11 -3.28 -12.55 23.29
C GLY A 11 -1.98 -11.81 23.06
N GLY A 12 -1.96 -10.92 22.06
CA GLY A 12 -0.79 -10.15 21.69
C GLY A 12 -0.69 -8.95 22.61
N GLN A 13 0.04 -9.10 23.71
CA GLN A 13 0.59 -7.96 24.44
C GLN A 13 1.88 -7.43 23.77
N ASP A 14 2.37 -8.11 22.73
CA ASP A 14 3.65 -7.78 22.09
C ASP A 14 3.43 -7.19 20.69
N PHE A 15 3.71 -5.90 20.55
CA PHE A 15 3.73 -5.14 19.29
C PHE A 15 5.02 -5.42 18.47
N ASP A 16 5.58 -6.62 18.53
CA ASP A 16 6.99 -6.86 18.16
C ASP A 16 7.25 -6.98 16.65
N ARG A 17 6.21 -6.91 15.82
CA ARG A 17 6.35 -7.18 14.38
C ARG A 17 5.49 -6.25 13.55
N ILE A 18 6.16 -5.48 12.70
CA ILE A 18 5.55 -4.76 11.59
C ILE A 18 5.93 -5.48 10.30
N LEU A 19 4.93 -5.72 9.46
CA LEU A 19 5.18 -6.16 8.09
C LEU A 19 5.29 -4.94 7.18
N VAL A 20 6.43 -4.80 6.51
CA VAL A 20 6.67 -3.78 5.49
C VAL A 20 6.46 -4.41 4.12
N MET A 21 5.60 -3.81 3.31
CA MET A 21 5.30 -4.30 1.96
C MET A 21 5.45 -3.16 0.95
N PRO A 22 6.02 -3.41 -0.24
CA PRO A 22 5.83 -2.49 -1.35
C PRO A 22 4.33 -2.40 -1.67
N SER A 23 3.81 -1.18 -1.79
CA SER A 23 2.42 -0.92 -2.14
C SER A 23 2.34 -0.19 -3.47
N GLY A 24 1.28 -0.47 -4.22
CA GLY A 24 1.02 0.17 -5.51
C GLY A 24 1.58 -0.59 -6.71
N TYR A 25 1.35 0.00 -7.89
CA TYR A 25 1.88 -0.50 -9.16
C TYR A 25 3.01 0.42 -9.59
N MET A 26 4.16 -0.13 -9.96
CA MET A 26 5.25 0.66 -10.56
C MET A 26 4.95 1.07 -12.00
N ASP A 27 3.96 0.41 -12.63
CA ASP A 27 3.45 0.77 -13.94
C ASP A 27 2.20 1.66 -13.80
N PRO A 28 2.11 2.76 -14.57
CA PRO A 28 0.90 3.57 -14.60
C PRO A 28 -0.27 2.74 -15.12
N PHE A 29 -1.37 2.72 -14.36
CA PHE A 29 -2.60 2.03 -14.77
C PHE A 29 -3.55 2.97 -15.53
N TYR A 30 -3.00 3.75 -16.46
CA TYR A 30 -3.80 4.62 -17.32
C TYR A 30 -4.54 3.79 -18.36
N ARG A 31 -5.87 3.94 -18.44
CA ARG A 31 -6.73 3.18 -19.38
C ARG A 31 -6.71 3.72 -20.81
N HIS A 32 -5.57 4.25 -21.24
CA HIS A 32 -5.41 4.91 -22.54
C HIS A 32 -5.17 3.93 -23.67
N GLU A 33 -4.57 2.79 -23.38
CA GLU A 33 -4.45 1.67 -24.30
C GLU A 33 -5.34 0.52 -23.84
N TYR A 34 -6.02 -0.10 -24.80
CA TYR A 34 -6.56 -1.43 -24.57
C TYR A 34 -5.37 -2.36 -24.40
N ASP A 35 -5.26 -3.00 -23.23
CA ASP A 35 -4.11 -3.84 -22.87
C ASP A 35 -3.97 -5.12 -23.71
N GLY A 36 -4.82 -5.27 -24.75
CA GLY A 36 -4.83 -6.39 -25.69
C GLY A 36 -5.30 -7.69 -25.06
N ARG A 37 -5.70 -7.68 -23.78
CA ARG A 37 -5.97 -8.90 -23.02
C ARG A 37 -7.36 -9.42 -23.34
N THR A 38 -7.41 -10.72 -23.59
CA THR A 38 -8.67 -11.45 -23.59
C THR A 38 -9.35 -11.31 -22.22
N LEU A 39 -10.68 -11.51 -22.20
CA LEU A 39 -11.45 -11.51 -20.96
C LEU A 39 -10.85 -12.49 -19.92
N GLU A 40 -10.32 -13.61 -20.39
CA GLU A 40 -9.68 -14.64 -19.57
C GLU A 40 -8.35 -14.16 -18.96
N GLU A 41 -7.49 -13.51 -19.74
CA GLU A 41 -6.22 -12.93 -19.23
C GLU A 41 -6.47 -11.77 -18.26
N GLY A 42 -7.46 -10.93 -18.58
CA GLY A 42 -7.93 -9.88 -17.69
C GLY A 42 -8.52 -10.45 -16.39
N ALA A 43 -9.30 -11.53 -16.49
CA ALA A 43 -9.85 -12.24 -15.34
C ALA A 43 -8.74 -12.88 -14.50
N ARG A 44 -7.74 -13.54 -15.09
CA ARG A 44 -6.62 -14.17 -14.36
C ARG A 44 -5.83 -13.15 -13.53
N ARG A 45 -5.63 -11.94 -14.06
CA ARG A 45 -4.96 -10.84 -13.34
C ARG A 45 -5.85 -10.23 -12.25
N LYS A 46 -7.17 -10.20 -12.47
CA LYS A 46 -8.17 -9.68 -11.51
C LYS A 46 -8.68 -10.71 -10.49
N GLN A 47 -8.44 -12.01 -10.72
CA GLN A 47 -8.81 -13.11 -9.83
C GLN A 47 -8.02 -13.11 -8.52
N GLY A 48 -7.05 -12.20 -8.35
CA GLY A 48 -6.44 -11.94 -7.05
C GLY A 48 -5.51 -13.04 -6.55
N PHE A 49 -5.05 -13.94 -7.42
CA PHE A 49 -4.02 -14.95 -7.07
C PHE A 49 -2.63 -14.34 -6.78
N GLY A 50 -2.46 -13.03 -7.02
CA GLY A 50 -1.40 -12.25 -6.39
C GLY A 50 -1.98 -11.57 -5.17
N PHE A 51 -1.58 -11.98 -3.98
CA PHE A 51 -1.96 -11.34 -2.73
C PHE A 51 -1.57 -9.86 -2.78
N LYS A 52 -2.52 -8.99 -3.10
CA LYS A 52 -2.34 -7.56 -2.92
C LYS A 52 -2.19 -7.31 -1.42
N ASP A 53 -1.31 -6.39 -1.04
CA ASP A 53 -1.08 -5.95 0.34
C ASP A 53 -2.41 -5.72 1.09
N THR A 54 -3.36 -5.05 0.43
CA THR A 54 -4.69 -4.81 0.99
C THR A 54 -5.54 -6.09 1.16
N THR A 55 -5.35 -7.11 0.32
CA THR A 55 -6.09 -8.38 0.41
C THR A 55 -5.73 -9.14 1.68
N LEU A 56 -4.43 -9.24 1.99
CA LEU A 56 -3.98 -9.93 3.21
C LEU A 56 -4.52 -9.24 4.47
N VAL A 57 -4.41 -7.92 4.50
CA VAL A 57 -4.86 -7.11 5.63
C VAL A 57 -6.36 -7.24 5.88
N VAL A 58 -7.17 -7.11 4.82
CA VAL A 58 -8.64 -7.19 4.92
C VAL A 58 -9.08 -8.57 5.41
N LEU A 59 -8.45 -9.63 4.91
CA LEU A 59 -8.78 -10.99 5.34
C LEU A 59 -8.38 -11.26 6.80
N LEU A 60 -7.28 -10.67 7.27
CA LEU A 60 -6.77 -10.88 8.62
C LEU A 60 -7.34 -9.89 9.65
N GLY A 61 -8.02 -8.82 9.21
CA GLY A 61 -8.56 -7.78 10.10
C GLY A 61 -7.46 -7.04 10.86
N LEU A 62 -6.33 -6.79 10.21
CA LEU A 62 -5.16 -6.14 10.80
C LEU A 62 -5.13 -4.63 10.51
N PRO A 63 -4.53 -3.82 11.39
CA PRO A 63 -4.20 -2.42 11.10
C PRO A 63 -3.29 -2.31 9.88
N PHE A 64 -3.60 -1.37 9.00
CA PHE A 64 -2.83 -1.10 7.79
C PHE A 64 -2.80 0.38 7.49
N ILE A 65 -1.63 0.86 7.11
CA ILE A 65 -1.43 2.20 6.60
C ILE A 65 -0.57 2.13 5.35
N ASN A 66 -0.98 2.87 4.32
CA ASN A 66 -0.17 3.10 3.14
C ASN A 66 0.22 4.59 3.13
N ILE A 67 1.52 4.86 2.99
CA ILE A 67 2.07 6.21 2.91
C ILE A 67 2.94 6.35 1.66
N PRO A 68 2.82 7.46 0.92
CA PRO A 68 3.80 7.80 -0.10
C PRO A 68 5.11 8.22 0.56
N ILE A 69 6.23 7.75 0.03
CA ILE A 69 7.58 8.09 0.51
C ILE A 69 8.45 8.71 -0.57
N THR A 70 8.03 8.63 -1.83
CA THR A 70 8.79 9.16 -2.95
C THR A 70 7.89 9.46 -4.14
N GLN A 71 8.46 10.08 -5.16
CA GLN A 71 7.82 10.28 -6.46
C GLN A 71 8.85 10.07 -7.57
N PHE A 72 8.40 9.57 -8.73
CA PHE A 72 9.26 9.33 -9.87
C PHE A 72 8.65 9.88 -11.16
N PRO A 73 9.48 10.34 -12.12
CA PRO A 73 8.98 10.87 -13.38
C PRO A 73 8.41 9.75 -14.25
N TYR A 74 7.28 10.02 -14.88
CA TYR A 74 6.63 9.19 -15.87
C TYR A 74 6.32 10.03 -17.11
N GLU A 75 6.82 9.62 -18.27
CA GLU A 75 6.45 10.25 -19.53
C GLU A 75 5.15 9.64 -20.05
N SER A 76 4.10 10.46 -20.11
CA SER A 76 2.79 10.02 -20.61
C SER A 76 2.87 9.65 -22.09
N ALA A 77 2.51 8.40 -22.40
CA ALA A 77 2.44 7.94 -23.79
C ALA A 77 1.32 8.63 -24.60
N VAL A 78 0.35 9.28 -23.93
CA VAL A 78 -0.78 9.96 -24.58
C VAL A 78 -0.46 11.42 -24.87
N SER A 79 0.08 12.14 -23.88
CA SER A 79 0.30 13.59 -23.98
C SER A 79 1.76 13.98 -24.24
N GLY A 80 2.71 13.06 -24.06
CA GLY A 80 4.15 13.36 -24.07
C GLY A 80 4.62 14.23 -22.88
N LEU A 81 3.75 14.51 -21.91
CA LEU A 81 4.10 15.29 -20.73
C LEU A 81 4.73 14.39 -19.67
N THR A 82 5.75 14.91 -18.98
CA THR A 82 6.29 14.27 -17.78
C THR A 82 5.39 14.56 -16.58
N GLU A 83 4.84 13.50 -16.01
CA GLU A 83 4.08 13.47 -14.77
C GLU A 83 4.93 12.91 -13.62
N LEU A 84 4.51 13.12 -12.37
CA LEU A 84 5.16 12.56 -11.19
C LEU A 84 4.24 11.53 -10.56
N LEU A 85 4.66 10.26 -10.58
CA LEU A 85 3.91 9.16 -9.96
C LEU A 85 4.42 8.93 -8.53
N PRO A 86 3.54 8.72 -7.54
CA PRO A 86 3.95 8.42 -6.18
C PRO A 86 4.52 7.00 -6.07
N GLY A 87 5.52 6.85 -5.20
CA GLY A 87 6.02 5.56 -4.72
C GLY A 87 5.67 5.39 -3.25
N ASP A 88 5.03 4.27 -2.95
CA ASP A 88 4.30 4.03 -1.71
C ASP A 88 4.88 2.84 -0.93
N ILE A 89 4.78 2.90 0.40
CA ILE A 89 5.00 1.74 1.27
C ILE A 89 3.75 1.47 2.11
N ALA A 90 3.45 0.17 2.25
CA ALA A 90 2.44 -0.32 3.16
C ALA A 90 3.08 -0.85 4.43
N LEU A 91 2.47 -0.53 5.57
CA LEU A 91 2.84 -1.02 6.89
C LEU A 91 1.62 -1.70 7.51
N VAL A 92 1.82 -2.92 7.99
CA VAL A 92 0.80 -3.70 8.69
C VAL A 92 1.23 -3.91 10.14
N GLY A 93 0.37 -3.53 11.07
CA GLY A 93 0.57 -3.77 12.50
C GLY A 93 -0.26 -4.95 13.01
N PRO A 94 0.00 -5.42 14.25
CA PRO A 94 -0.85 -6.40 14.90
C PRO A 94 -2.20 -5.81 15.30
N LYS A 95 -3.19 -6.67 15.56
CA LYS A 95 -4.54 -6.22 15.95
C LYS A 95 -4.49 -5.30 17.19
N GLY A 96 -5.13 -4.13 17.12
CA GLY A 96 -5.16 -3.16 18.21
C GLY A 96 -3.95 -2.21 18.26
N SER A 97 -3.11 -2.19 17.22
CA SER A 97 -1.90 -1.35 17.15
C SER A 97 -2.07 -0.05 16.37
N GLU A 98 -3.28 0.37 16.06
CA GLU A 98 -3.55 1.49 15.13
C GLU A 98 -2.81 2.76 15.56
N VAL A 99 -2.89 3.12 16.85
CA VAL A 99 -2.23 4.32 17.39
C VAL A 99 -0.70 4.18 17.37
N ALA A 100 -0.17 3.03 17.79
CA ALA A 100 1.27 2.77 17.79
C ALA A 100 1.85 2.79 16.36
N LEU A 101 1.11 2.25 15.39
CA LEU A 101 1.48 2.25 13.98
C LEU A 101 1.53 3.68 13.42
N LEU A 102 0.59 4.55 13.80
CA LEU A 102 0.60 5.96 13.43
C LEU A 102 1.78 6.72 14.04
N GLN A 103 2.06 6.51 15.33
CA GLN A 103 3.19 7.13 16.03
C GLN A 103 4.52 6.74 15.38
N MET A 104 4.71 5.45 15.07
CA MET A 104 5.90 4.98 14.38
C MET A 104 6.06 5.64 13.00
N VAL A 105 4.97 5.81 12.24
CA VAL A 105 5.02 6.48 10.94
C VAL A 105 5.40 7.95 11.09
N GLU A 106 4.84 8.65 12.07
CA GLU A 106 5.18 10.05 12.35
C GLU A 106 6.66 10.20 12.73
N GLU A 107 7.17 9.33 13.61
CA GLU A 107 8.57 9.31 14.00
C GLU A 107 9.49 9.00 12.81
N PHE A 108 9.14 8.01 11.98
CA PHE A 108 9.88 7.65 10.78
C PHE A 108 9.98 8.82 9.80
N LEU A 109 8.86 9.47 9.48
CA LEU A 109 8.81 10.60 8.55
C LEU A 109 9.55 11.83 9.12
N GLY A 110 9.55 12.02 10.44
CA GLY A 110 10.30 13.09 11.10
C GLY A 110 11.81 12.83 11.20
N ALA A 111 12.23 11.56 11.28
CA ALA A 111 13.64 11.18 11.48
C ALA A 111 14.44 11.11 10.17
N VAL A 112 13.80 10.75 9.05
CA VAL A 112 14.49 10.53 7.78
C VAL A 112 14.54 11.82 6.95
N LYS A 113 15.76 12.32 6.70
CA LYS A 113 15.97 13.48 5.82
C LYS A 113 15.51 13.17 4.39
N GLY A 114 14.71 14.06 3.82
CA GLY A 114 14.21 13.94 2.46
C GLY A 114 12.87 13.21 2.33
N LEU A 115 12.30 12.71 3.42
CA LEU A 115 10.89 12.30 3.46
C LEU A 115 10.01 13.46 3.90
N HIS A 116 8.79 13.51 3.37
CA HIS A 116 7.83 14.55 3.70
C HIS A 116 6.71 13.95 4.56
N ALA A 117 6.43 14.58 5.70
CA ALA A 117 5.27 14.23 6.53
C ALA A 117 3.93 14.75 5.98
N SER A 118 3.98 15.61 4.95
CA SER A 118 2.82 16.19 4.28
C SER A 118 2.82 15.81 2.80
N VAL A 119 1.64 15.47 2.29
CA VAL A 119 1.43 15.12 0.89
C VAL A 119 0.49 16.13 0.25
N GLN A 120 0.77 16.48 -1.00
CA GLN A 120 -0.13 17.29 -1.81
C GLN A 120 -1.08 16.38 -2.60
N THR A 121 -2.33 16.81 -2.75
CA THR A 121 -3.30 16.14 -3.62
C THR A 121 -3.16 16.65 -5.04
N GLY A 122 -3.21 15.77 -6.05
CA GLY A 122 -3.13 16.13 -7.45
C GLY A 122 -2.00 15.42 -8.17
N SER A 123 -1.38 16.09 -9.14
CA SER A 123 -0.32 15.52 -10.00
C SER A 123 1.09 15.61 -9.42
N VAL A 124 1.25 16.24 -8.25
CA VAL A 124 2.56 16.42 -7.59
C VAL A 124 2.40 16.03 -6.12
N PRO A 125 2.85 14.83 -5.72
CA PRO A 125 2.76 14.37 -4.33
C PRO A 125 3.62 15.17 -3.34
N PHE A 126 4.83 15.57 -3.77
CA PHE A 126 5.81 16.28 -2.96
C PHE A 126 6.34 17.52 -3.69
N PRO A 127 6.49 18.66 -2.99
CA PRO A 127 7.12 19.85 -3.56
C PRO A 127 8.59 19.58 -3.89
N ASN A 128 9.06 20.16 -4.99
CA ASN A 128 10.47 20.12 -5.40
C ASN A 128 11.37 20.93 -4.46
#